data_AF-A0A415ZW05-F1
#
_entry.id   AF-A0A415ZW05-F1
#
_cell.length_a   1.000
_cell.length_b   1.000
_cell.length_c   1.000
_cell.angle_alpha   90.00
_cell.angle_beta   90.00
_cell.angle_gamma   90.00
#
_symmetry.space_group_name_H-M   'P 1'
#
loop_
_entity.id
_entity.type
_entity.pdbx_description
1 polymer ?
#
loop_
_entity_poly.entity_id
_entity_poly.type
_entity_poly.pdbx_seq_one_letter_code
_entity_poly.pdbx_strand_id
1 'polypeptide(L)' 'MIRSKIKEAMNIRKIKSKDLADVIGISKSAMSLFLNGKMNIGQEKIEAMLRHLGIELVIKQ' A
#
# COMPACT_ATOMS: atom_id res chain seq x y z
N MET A 1 10.33 -6.62 0.34
CA MET A 1 9.47 -6.19 1.46
C MET A 1 8.11 -5.73 0.94
N ILE A 2 7.04 -5.85 1.72
CA ILE A 2 5.67 -5.54 1.25
C ILE A 2 5.50 -4.11 0.70
N ARG A 3 6.16 -3.13 1.33
CA ARG A 3 6.18 -1.73 0.89
C ARG A 3 6.76 -1.56 -0.51
N SER A 4 7.82 -2.30 -0.85
CA SER A 4 8.42 -2.28 -2.18
C SER A 4 7.46 -2.80 -3.24
N LYS A 5 6.70 -3.86 -2.93
CA LYS A 5 5.67 -4.41 -3.82
C LYS A 5 4.47 -3.49 -3.99
N ILE A 6 4.07 -2.80 -2.92
CA ILE A 6 3.07 -1.73 -2.99
C ILE A 6 3.55 -0.61 -3.92
N LYS A 7 4.79 -0.11 -3.76
CA LYS A 7 5.36 0.93 -4.64
C LYS A 7 5.42 0.49 -6.11
N GLU A 8 5.87 -0.73 -6.37
CA GLU A 8 5.92 -1.31 -7.71
C GLU A 8 4.52 -1.38 -8.35
N ALA A 9 3.54 -1.89 -7.60
CA ALA A 9 2.15 -1.95 -8.03
C ALA A 9 1.53 -0.57 -8.29
N MET A 10 1.85 0.44 -7.47
CA MET A 10 1.42 1.82 -7.70
C MET A 10 1.99 2.38 -9.00
N ASN A 11 3.27 2.14 -9.28
CA ASN A 11 3.92 2.59 -10.50
C ASN A 11 3.30 1.96 -11.75
N ILE A 12 3.09 0.63 -11.73
CA ILE A 12 2.47 -0.11 -12.84
C ILE A 12 1.06 0.44 -13.12
N ARG A 13 0.29 0.72 -12.08
CA ARG A 13 -1.12 1.16 -12.18
C ARG A 13 -1.27 2.68 -12.26
N LYS A 14 -0.17 3.43 -12.27
CA LYS A 14 -0.15 4.91 -12.26
C LYS A 14 -0.96 5.53 -11.11
N ILE A 15 -0.97 4.88 -9.95
CA ILE A 15 -1.67 5.35 -8.75
C ILE A 15 -0.75 6.26 -7.95
N LYS A 16 -1.21 7.48 -7.61
CA LYS A 16 -0.45 8.40 -6.76
C LYS A 16 -0.61 8.02 -5.29
N SER A 17 0.39 8.37 -4.47
CA SER A 17 0.30 8.15 -3.01
C SER A 17 -0.87 8.86 -2.35
N LYS A 18 -1.33 9.98 -2.90
CA LYS A 18 -2.52 10.69 -2.39
C LYS A 18 -3.78 9.84 -2.62
N ASP A 19 -3.97 9.37 -3.85
CA ASP A 19 -5.15 8.58 -4.22
C ASP A 19 -5.24 7.29 -3.40
N LEU A 20 -4.09 6.61 -3.21
CA LEU A 20 -4.03 5.45 -2.33
C LEU A 20 -4.33 5.81 -0.87
N ALA A 21 -3.89 6.97 -0.37
CA ALA A 21 -4.18 7.39 0.99
C ALA A 21 -5.68 7.65 1.19
N ASP A 22 -6.32 8.30 0.22
CA ASP A 22 -7.74 8.62 0.22
C ASP A 22 -8.59 7.34 0.23
N VAL A 23 -8.25 6.35 -0.61
CA VAL A 23 -8.94 5.04 -0.66
C VAL A 23 -8.82 4.26 0.65
N ILE A 24 -7.68 4.35 1.32
CA ILE A 24 -7.37 3.58 2.54
C ILE A 24 -7.83 4.31 3.82
N GLY A 25 -8.31 5.55 3.68
CA GLY A 25 -8.77 6.35 4.82
C GLY A 25 -7.62 6.76 5.75
N ILE A 26 -6.47 7.13 5.19
CA ILE A 26 -5.35 7.69 5.96
C ILE A 26 -4.89 9.01 5.39
N SER A 27 -4.17 9.80 6.20
CA SER A 27 -3.58 11.03 5.70
C SER A 27 -2.46 10.76 4.70
N LYS A 28 -2.26 11.69 3.76
CA LYS A 28 -1.13 11.65 2.80
C LYS A 28 0.23 11.56 3.51
N SER A 29 0.38 12.22 4.66
CA SER A 29 1.61 12.18 5.47
C SER A 29 1.84 10.77 6.04
N ALA A 30 0.80 10.15 6.61
CA ALA A 30 0.85 8.78 7.10
C ALA A 30 1.21 7.78 5.99
N MET A 31 0.60 7.93 4.81
CA MET A 31 0.94 7.11 3.64
C MET A 31 2.42 7.27 3.25
N SER A 32 2.93 8.49 3.18
CA SER A 32 4.34 8.75 2.86
C SER A 32 5.28 8.12 3.89
N LEU A 33 5.01 8.28 5.18
CA LEU A 33 5.81 7.68 6.25
C LEU A 33 5.79 6.16 6.16
N PHE A 34 4.63 5.55 5.90
CA PHE A 34 4.51 4.11 5.71
C PHE A 34 5.31 3.61 4.50
N LEU A 35 5.15 4.24 3.34
CA LEU A 35 5.85 3.87 2.11
C LEU A 35 7.37 4.00 2.26
N ASN A 36 7.83 4.92 3.11
CA ASN A 36 9.24 5.13 3.41
C ASN A 36 9.75 4.32 4.62
N GLY A 37 8.92 3.44 5.20
CA GLY A 37 9.32 2.56 6.30
C GLY A 37 9.46 3.26 7.66
N LYS A 38 9.06 4.53 7.77
CA LYS A 38 9.12 5.32 9.01
C LYS A 38 7.90 5.13 9.90
N MET A 39 6.86 4.45 9.39
CA MET A 39 5.63 4.16 10.12
C MET A 39 5.09 2.78 9.77
N ASN A 40 4.49 2.13 10.75
CA ASN A 40 3.69 0.92 10.55
C ASN A 40 2.21 1.30 10.45
N ILE A 41 1.47 0.50 9.69
CA ILE A 41 0.03 0.63 9.53
C ILE A 41 -0.58 -0.72 9.90
N GLY A 42 -1.79 -0.71 10.48
CA GLY A 42 -2.52 -1.92 10.83
C GLY A 42 -2.73 -2.86 9.65
N GLN A 43 -2.77 -4.16 9.93
CA GLN A 43 -2.89 -5.20 8.90
C GLN A 43 -4.13 -5.01 8.01
N GLU A 44 -5.28 -4.66 8.58
CA GLU A 44 -6.52 -4.38 7.84
C GLU A 44 -6.31 -3.38 6.69
N LYS A 45 -5.59 -2.29 6.96
CA LYS A 45 -5.27 -1.26 5.95
C LYS A 45 -4.24 -1.74 4.94
N ILE A 46 -3.30 -2.60 5.35
CA ILE A 46 -2.37 -3.25 4.42
C ILE A 46 -3.14 -4.16 3.47
N GLU A 47 -4.04 -5.00 3.96
CA GLU A 47 -4.88 -5.85 3.12
C GLU A 47 -5.79 -5.04 2.19
N ALA A 48 -6.36 -3.93 2.67
CA ALA A 48 -7.10 -3.00 1.82
C ALA A 48 -6.22 -2.43 0.69
N MET A 49 -4.96 -2.06 0.99
CA MET A 49 -4.00 -1.63 -0.03
C MET A 49 -3.72 -2.73 -1.05
N LEU A 50 -3.46 -3.96 -0.60
CA LEU A 50 -3.19 -5.08 -1.49
C LEU A 50 -4.40 -5.38 -2.40
N ARG A 51 -5.62 -5.41 -1.85
CA ARG A 51 -6.85 -5.61 -2.61
C ARG A 51 -7.06 -4.51 -3.65
N HIS A 52 -6.93 -3.25 -3.25
CA HIS A 52 -7.08 -2.12 -4.18
C HIS A 52 -6.02 -2.15 -5.28
N LEU A 53 -4.80 -2.54 -4.92
CA LEU A 53 -3.69 -2.71 -5.85
C LEU A 53 -3.71 -4.08 -6.55
N GLY A 54 -4.76 -4.90 -6.45
CA GLY A 54 -4.82 -6.22 -7.10
C GLY A 54 -3.55 -7.06 -6.89
N ILE A 55 -3.02 -7.08 -5.67
CA ILE A 55 -1.88 -7.91 -5.26
C ILE A 55 -2.44 -9.12 -4.52
N GLU A 56 -2.23 -10.31 -5.08
CA GLU A 56 -2.61 -11.57 -4.45
C GLU A 56 -1.50 -12.09 -3.54
N LEU A 57 -1.89 -12.59 -2.37
CA LEU A 57 -1.00 -13.31 -1.46
C LEU A 57 -1.17 -14.80 -1.70
N VAL A 58 -0.12 -15.44 -2.21
CA VAL A 58 -0.12 -16.88 -2.53
C VAL A 58 0.82 -17.61 -1.59
N ILE A 59 0.30 -18.63 -0.91
CA ILE A 59 1.11 -19.61 -0.18
C ILE A 59 1.45 -20.74 -1.16
N LYS A 60 2.74 -20.97 -1.40
CA LYS A 60 3.21 -22.08 -2.25
C LYS A 60 3.57 -23.28 -1.37
N GLN A 61 3.22 -24.47 -1.84
CA GLN A 61 3.64 -25.76 -1.26
C GLN A 61 5.06 -26.10 -1.69
#